data_AF-A0AAJ7FKE0-F1
#
_entry.id   AF-A0AAJ7FKE0-F1
#
_cell.length_a   1.000
_cell.length_b   1.000
_cell.length_c   1.000
_cell.angle_alpha   90.00
_cell.angle_beta   90.00
_cell.angle_gamma   90.00
#
_symmetry.space_group_name_H-M   'P 1'
#
loop_
_entity.id
_entity.type
_entity.pdbx_description
1 polymer ?
#
loop_
_entity_poly.entity_id
_entity_poly.type
_entity_poly.pdbx_seq_one_letter_code
_entity_poly.pdbx_strand_id
1 'polypeptide(L)'
;MEALWNKLNLERPPNNTCSILSHKFDSNAFSRILDNAIKDLDSQDILHKEAAILSRLIYRFKSKFRSDKGLKNMEKLNRALLNYLNLALGTEYKHLRDCIEHNGKTVSLPTRQMVEYVLVKTQGFSKLMVRVEEVATQAAKFFKTRIGLGQAWVMSVIGYAVISRIWMLSRHMVKRCCEWYNNVYYYLNKIPSIGVPWIPNNYKLPSNLTVWIAVPWITEEIKSVPMHEKGAETIFNLITPQNDDAEVDLIFDVDDLDQIAKPTNCLHATMFNKRIDERAVHEEIKIDHSLSLMDDIGKPIDRHAFESVCIKDKNTLESNPMKSVNKTKKILKKQKRSLVSKKEKTIQIMKEDTPPKIKEIVTETDLIDYLKRDSYPGLDKLQYNIFKKTLRMYLIRIKKCERSDEKKRIRLLSRINQIVQVSLN
;
A
#
# COMPACT_ATOMS: atom_id res chain seq x y z
N MET A 1 9.56 20.94 22.09
CA MET A 1 8.18 21.39 21.81
C MET A 1 7.61 20.50 20.72
N GLU A 2 6.44 19.90 20.93
CA GLU A 2 5.81 19.06 19.91
C GLU A 2 5.31 19.94 18.76
N ALA A 3 5.79 19.67 17.55
CA ALA A 3 5.38 20.43 16.38
C ALA A 3 3.94 20.04 15.98
N LEU A 4 3.04 21.01 15.90
CA LEU A 4 1.60 20.80 15.67
C LEU A 4 1.32 20.01 14.39
N TRP A 5 2.12 20.25 13.34
CA TRP A 5 2.03 19.56 12.05
C TRP A 5 2.36 18.05 12.12
N ASN A 6 3.05 17.59 13.17
CA ASN A 6 3.47 16.19 13.33
C ASN A 6 2.53 15.37 14.24
N LYS A 7 1.39 15.94 14.64
CA LYS A 7 0.39 15.21 15.41
C LYS A 7 -0.44 14.32 14.48
N LEU A 8 -0.52 13.03 14.80
CA LEU A 8 -1.30 12.06 14.01
C LEU A 8 -2.79 12.45 13.98
N ASN A 9 -3.35 12.71 15.16
CA ASN A 9 -4.73 13.13 15.33
C ASN A 9 -4.73 14.61 15.69
N LEU A 10 -4.84 15.45 14.67
CA LEU A 10 -5.02 16.88 14.84
C LEU A 10 -6.52 17.17 14.86
N GLU A 11 -7.01 17.69 15.99
CA GLU A 11 -8.42 18.02 16.15
C GLU A 11 -8.81 19.21 15.26
N ARG A 12 -9.92 19.06 14.54
CA ARG A 12 -10.48 20.11 13.70
C ARG A 12 -11.04 21.24 14.59
N PRO A 13 -10.84 22.51 14.21
CA PRO A 13 -11.53 23.62 14.87
C PRO A 13 -13.05 23.52 14.63
N PRO A 14 -13.89 24.17 15.46
CA PRO A 14 -15.33 24.25 15.23
C PRO A 14 -15.65 24.80 13.84
N ASN A 15 -16.60 24.15 13.14
CA ASN A 15 -17.04 24.55 11.81
C ASN A 15 -17.89 25.82 11.88
N ASN A 16 -17.23 26.97 11.87
CA ASN A 16 -17.88 28.28 11.85
C ASN A 16 -17.62 28.95 10.50
N THR A 17 -18.67 29.55 9.94
CA THR A 17 -18.60 30.42 8.76
C THR A 17 -18.70 31.89 9.16
N CYS A 18 -18.07 32.77 8.39
CA CYS A 18 -18.09 34.21 8.56
C CYS A 18 -18.66 34.89 7.33
N SER A 19 -19.67 35.76 7.51
CA SER A 19 -20.20 36.59 6.43
C SER A 19 -19.42 37.89 6.29
N ILE A 20 -18.81 38.12 5.12
CA ILE A 20 -18.10 39.37 4.79
C ILE A 20 -18.77 40.03 3.58
N LEU A 21 -18.70 41.37 3.51
CA LEU A 21 -19.12 42.11 2.33
C LEU A 21 -18.26 41.75 1.12
N SER A 22 -18.91 41.42 0.00
CA SER A 22 -18.28 40.89 -1.22
C SER A 22 -17.14 41.78 -1.77
N HIS A 23 -17.19 43.11 -1.56
CA HIS A 23 -16.16 44.04 -2.05
C HIS A 23 -14.83 43.99 -1.28
N LYS A 24 -14.79 43.42 -0.07
CA LYS A 24 -13.57 43.39 0.77
C LYS A 24 -12.69 42.17 0.52
N PHE A 25 -13.25 41.12 -0.08
CA PHE A 25 -12.56 39.84 -0.24
C PHE A 25 -12.81 39.25 -1.63
N ASP A 26 -11.72 38.95 -2.34
CA ASP A 26 -11.80 38.28 -3.64
C ASP A 26 -12.07 36.78 -3.46
N SER A 27 -13.35 36.48 -3.29
CA SER A 27 -13.89 35.15 -3.05
C SER A 27 -13.67 34.23 -4.24
N ASN A 28 -13.69 34.78 -5.45
CA ASN A 28 -13.51 34.03 -6.69
C ASN A 28 -12.05 33.60 -6.88
N ALA A 29 -11.09 34.48 -6.60
CA ALA A 29 -9.68 34.09 -6.66
C ALA A 29 -9.33 33.04 -5.59
N PHE A 30 -9.82 33.21 -4.35
CA PHE A 30 -9.62 32.23 -3.29
C PHE A 30 -10.22 30.86 -3.65
N SER A 31 -11.45 30.87 -4.16
CA SER A 31 -12.15 29.70 -4.70
C SER A 31 -11.33 28.96 -5.77
N ARG A 32 -10.79 29.69 -6.75
CA ARG A 32 -9.95 29.11 -7.82
C ARG A 32 -8.67 28.49 -7.29
N ILE A 33 -8.05 29.08 -6.27
CA ILE A 33 -6.86 28.52 -5.62
C ILE A 33 -7.18 27.19 -4.96
N LEU A 34 -8.31 27.10 -4.25
CA LEU A 34 -8.76 25.85 -3.64
C LEU A 34 -9.12 24.81 -4.71
N ASP A 35 -9.83 25.20 -5.76
CA ASP A 35 -10.17 24.30 -6.86
C ASP A 35 -8.94 23.76 -7.57
N ASN A 36 -7.91 24.60 -7.77
CA ASN A 36 -6.63 24.17 -8.33
C ASN A 36 -5.93 23.15 -7.42
N ALA A 37 -5.89 23.40 -6.10
CA ALA A 37 -5.32 22.46 -5.14
C ALA A 37 -6.09 21.13 -5.10
N ILE A 38 -7.43 21.18 -5.13
CA ILE A 38 -8.30 20.00 -5.18
C ILE A 38 -8.04 19.20 -6.46
N LYS A 39 -8.01 19.87 -7.61
CA LYS A 39 -7.76 19.24 -8.91
C LYS A 39 -6.40 18.54 -8.95
N ASP A 40 -5.36 19.17 -8.41
CA ASP A 40 -4.03 18.56 -8.35
C ASP A 40 -3.94 17.40 -7.34
N LEU A 41 -4.72 17.43 -6.26
CA LEU A 41 -4.81 16.34 -5.29
C LEU A 41 -5.60 15.16 -5.87
N ASP A 42 -6.67 15.43 -6.62
CA ASP A 42 -7.47 14.41 -7.29
C ASP A 42 -6.74 13.78 -8.51
N SER A 43 -5.78 14.49 -9.12
CA SER A 43 -4.97 13.97 -10.24
C SER A 43 -3.82 13.03 -9.81
N GLN A 44 -3.78 12.61 -8.55
CA GLN A 44 -2.70 11.78 -7.98
C GLN A 44 -2.80 10.28 -8.30
N ASP A 45 -3.65 9.87 -9.25
CA ASP A 45 -3.90 8.46 -9.61
C ASP A 45 -2.60 7.70 -9.94
N ILE A 46 -1.66 8.33 -10.63
CA ILE A 46 -0.39 7.69 -10.99
C ILE A 46 0.44 7.36 -9.74
N LEU A 47 0.49 8.26 -8.75
CA LEU A 47 1.17 7.99 -7.48
C LEU A 47 0.49 6.86 -6.71
N HIS A 48 -0.85 6.81 -6.73
CA HIS A 48 -1.62 5.73 -6.10
C HIS A 48 -1.37 4.38 -6.77
N LYS A 49 -1.33 4.33 -8.10
CA LYS A 49 -0.97 3.15 -8.88
C LYS A 49 0.44 2.67 -8.54
N GLU A 50 1.42 3.56 -8.52
CA GLU A 50 2.79 3.21 -8.14
C GLU A 50 2.91 2.71 -6.69
N ALA A 51 2.20 3.34 -5.75
CA ALA A 51 2.16 2.88 -4.36
C ALA A 51 1.55 1.48 -4.23
N ALA A 52 0.50 1.19 -5.02
CA ALA A 52 -0.13 -0.12 -5.07
C ALA A 52 0.78 -1.18 -5.72
N ILE A 53 1.54 -0.82 -6.76
CA ILE A 53 2.57 -1.68 -7.36
C ILE A 53 3.67 -1.95 -6.33
N LEU A 54 4.16 -0.92 -5.63
CA LEU A 54 5.17 -1.07 -4.58
C LEU A 54 4.72 -2.06 -3.49
N SER A 55 3.48 -1.95 -3.01
CA SER A 55 2.91 -2.89 -2.05
C SER A 55 2.93 -4.35 -2.55
N ARG A 56 2.56 -4.58 -3.81
CA ARG A 56 2.60 -5.90 -4.45
C ARG A 56 4.04 -6.41 -4.61
N LEU A 57 4.98 -5.52 -4.98
CA LEU A 57 6.40 -5.86 -5.08
C LEU A 57 6.96 -6.26 -3.72
N ILE A 58 6.66 -5.52 -2.65
CA ILE A 58 7.09 -5.87 -1.29
C ILE A 58 6.60 -7.27 -0.92
N TYR A 59 5.34 -7.60 -1.21
CA TYR A 59 4.81 -8.94 -0.97
C TYR A 59 5.63 -10.03 -1.68
N ARG A 60 5.94 -9.85 -2.97
CA ARG A 60 6.77 -10.80 -3.72
C ARG A 60 8.19 -10.87 -3.16
N PHE A 61 8.78 -9.73 -2.82
CA PHE A 61 10.16 -9.64 -2.33
C PHE A 61 10.34 -10.27 -0.96
N LYS A 62 9.32 -10.24 -0.09
CA LYS A 62 9.36 -10.88 1.24
C LYS A 62 9.72 -12.36 1.20
N SER A 63 9.36 -13.06 0.12
CA SER A 63 9.67 -14.48 -0.06
C SER A 63 11.16 -14.76 -0.23
N LYS A 64 11.90 -13.87 -0.92
CA LYS A 64 13.31 -14.09 -1.32
C LYS A 64 14.31 -13.18 -0.60
N PHE A 65 13.86 -12.05 -0.07
CA PHE A 65 14.73 -10.96 0.42
C PHE A 65 14.39 -10.53 1.85
N ARG A 66 13.92 -11.44 2.70
CA ARG A 66 13.41 -11.15 4.05
C ARG A 66 14.37 -10.32 4.93
N SER A 67 15.67 -10.55 4.83
CA SER A 67 16.70 -9.86 5.62
C SER A 67 17.37 -8.69 4.87
N ASP A 68 16.94 -8.41 3.64
CA ASP A 68 17.58 -7.42 2.79
C ASP A 68 17.33 -5.98 3.27
N LYS A 69 18.38 -5.15 3.18
CA LYS A 69 18.30 -3.72 3.52
C LYS A 69 17.48 -2.94 2.49
N GLY A 70 17.53 -3.31 1.22
CA GLY A 70 16.71 -2.72 0.17
C GLY A 70 15.22 -2.94 0.43
N LEU A 71 14.82 -4.18 0.72
CA LEU A 71 13.44 -4.50 1.09
C LEU A 71 12.97 -3.72 2.33
N LYS A 72 13.77 -3.64 3.39
CA LYS A 72 13.40 -2.86 4.59
C LYS A 72 13.17 -1.38 4.28
N ASN A 73 13.93 -0.79 3.36
CA ASN A 73 13.70 0.59 2.94
C ASN A 73 12.46 0.73 2.02
N MET A 74 12.16 -0.26 1.18
CA MET A 74 10.87 -0.31 0.48
C MET A 74 9.68 -0.37 1.45
N GLU A 75 9.77 -1.16 2.52
CA GLU A 75 8.72 -1.22 3.53
C GLU A 75 8.53 0.12 4.25
N LYS A 76 9.63 0.82 4.58
CA LYS A 76 9.58 2.17 5.12
C LYS A 76 8.92 3.15 4.16
N LEU A 77 9.25 3.07 2.86
CA LEU A 77 8.64 3.88 1.82
C LEU A 77 7.12 3.63 1.76
N ASN A 78 6.72 2.36 1.77
CA ASN A 78 5.31 2.00 1.77
C ASN A 78 4.57 2.51 3.01
N ARG A 79 5.20 2.46 4.19
CA ARG A 79 4.62 3.03 5.41
C ARG A 79 4.43 4.54 5.31
N ALA A 80 5.38 5.27 4.72
CA ALA A 80 5.25 6.70 4.50
C ALA A 80 4.11 7.03 3.51
N LEU A 81 3.96 6.24 2.44
CA LEU A 81 2.85 6.38 1.49
C LEU A 81 1.48 6.09 2.12
N LEU A 82 1.38 5.07 2.99
CA LEU A 82 0.16 4.80 3.74
C LEU A 82 -0.20 5.94 4.70
N ASN A 83 0.80 6.52 5.37
CA ASN A 83 0.58 7.69 6.21
C ASN A 83 0.08 8.90 5.39
N TYR A 84 0.53 9.03 4.14
CA TYR A 84 0.09 10.09 3.23
C TYR A 84 -1.38 9.93 2.89
N LEU A 85 -1.81 8.72 2.55
CA LEU A 85 -3.22 8.40 2.29
C LEU A 85 -4.10 8.70 3.51
N ASN A 86 -3.62 8.34 4.71
CA ASN A 86 -4.35 8.58 5.96
C ASN A 86 -4.47 10.07 6.32
N LEU A 87 -3.59 10.94 5.81
CA LEU A 87 -3.68 12.38 6.05
C LEU A 87 -4.88 13.01 5.33
N ALA A 88 -5.34 12.39 4.24
CA ALA A 88 -6.55 12.75 3.49
C ALA A 88 -6.67 14.25 3.14
N LEU A 89 -5.56 14.90 2.75
CA LEU A 89 -5.50 16.35 2.55
C LEU A 89 -6.55 16.87 1.55
N GLY A 90 -6.85 16.13 0.49
CA GLY A 90 -7.87 16.50 -0.49
C GLY A 90 -9.26 16.67 0.11
N THR A 91 -9.61 15.87 1.12
CA THR A 91 -10.91 16.00 1.82
C THR A 91 -10.99 17.29 2.63
N GLU A 92 -9.88 17.72 3.23
CA GLU A 92 -9.83 18.95 4.03
C GLU A 92 -9.93 20.20 3.14
N TYR A 93 -9.30 20.18 1.96
CA TYR A 93 -9.45 21.24 0.97
C TYR A 93 -10.87 21.31 0.40
N LYS A 94 -11.52 20.15 0.17
CA LYS A 94 -12.94 20.09 -0.23
C LYS A 94 -13.86 20.68 0.84
N HIS A 95 -13.68 20.30 2.11
CA HIS A 95 -14.43 20.91 3.21
C HIS A 95 -14.25 22.42 3.31
N LEU A 96 -13.02 22.91 3.12
CA LEU A 96 -12.74 24.35 3.12
C LEU A 96 -13.45 25.06 1.95
N ARG A 97 -13.51 24.41 0.79
CA ARG A 97 -14.19 24.89 -0.41
C ARG A 97 -15.70 24.96 -0.22
N ASP A 98 -16.29 23.93 0.38
CA ASP A 98 -17.73 23.82 0.63
C ASP A 98 -18.25 24.91 1.58
N CYS A 99 -17.38 25.43 2.45
CA CYS A 99 -17.71 26.53 3.36
C CYS A 99 -17.87 27.89 2.64
N ILE A 100 -17.55 27.98 1.34
CA ILE A 100 -17.61 29.22 0.57
C ILE A 100 -18.95 29.32 -0.17
N GLU A 101 -19.85 30.17 0.31
CA GLU A 101 -21.15 30.39 -0.29
C GLU A 101 -21.35 31.87 -0.68
N HIS A 102 -21.92 32.11 -1.86
CA HIS A 102 -22.17 33.46 -2.37
C HIS A 102 -23.64 33.85 -2.15
N ASN A 103 -23.90 34.62 -1.11
CA ASN A 103 -25.23 35.15 -0.81
C ASN A 103 -25.34 36.61 -1.29
N GLY A 104 -25.26 36.80 -2.61
CA GLY A 104 -25.45 38.09 -3.29
C GLY A 104 -24.52 39.20 -2.78
N LYS A 105 -24.98 39.98 -1.78
CA LYS A 105 -24.23 41.10 -1.17
C LYS A 105 -23.18 40.64 -0.15
N THR A 106 -23.34 39.45 0.42
CA THR A 106 -22.45 38.88 1.45
C THR A 106 -21.89 37.55 0.98
N VAL A 107 -20.61 37.31 1.22
CA VAL A 107 -19.98 36.00 0.99
C VAL A 107 -19.74 35.33 2.34
N SER A 108 -20.23 34.10 2.46
CA SER A 108 -19.90 33.20 3.55
C SER A 108 -18.51 32.63 3.29
N LEU A 109 -17.59 32.82 4.23
CA LEU A 109 -16.21 32.37 4.16
C LEU A 109 -15.89 31.46 5.34
N PRO A 110 -14.92 30.54 5.17
CA PRO A 110 -14.40 29.79 6.30
C PRO A 110 -13.75 30.72 7.32
N THR A 111 -13.87 30.37 8.60
CA THR A 111 -13.14 31.06 9.67
C THR A 111 -11.64 30.92 9.52
N ARG A 112 -10.89 31.91 10.04
CA ARG A 112 -9.42 31.90 10.03
C ARG A 112 -8.84 30.62 10.62
N GLN A 113 -9.42 30.11 11.70
CA GLN A 113 -8.99 28.87 12.35
C GLN A 113 -9.06 27.66 11.42
N MET A 114 -10.09 27.58 10.57
CA MET A 114 -10.22 26.51 9.59
C MET A 114 -9.11 26.57 8.54
N VAL A 115 -8.80 27.77 8.06
CA VAL A 115 -7.69 28.00 7.13
C VAL A 115 -6.35 27.65 7.79
N GLU A 116 -6.14 28.07 9.03
CA GLU A 116 -4.96 27.73 9.83
C GLU A 116 -4.79 26.21 9.99
N TYR A 117 -5.87 25.48 10.26
CA TYR A 117 -5.86 24.03 10.34
C TYR A 117 -5.45 23.38 9.02
N VAL A 118 -6.02 23.81 7.88
CA VAL A 118 -5.65 23.31 6.56
C VAL A 118 -4.18 23.63 6.24
N LEU A 119 -3.70 24.84 6.56
CA LEU A 119 -2.29 25.21 6.39
C LEU A 119 -1.36 24.28 7.19
N VAL A 120 -1.68 23.98 8.46
CA VAL A 120 -0.90 23.04 9.29
C VAL A 120 -0.92 21.63 8.71
N LYS A 121 -2.06 21.16 8.20
CA LYS A 121 -2.15 19.87 7.50
C LYS A 121 -1.28 19.86 6.23
N THR A 122 -1.25 20.95 5.46
CA THR A 122 -0.38 21.10 4.29
C THR A 122 1.10 21.10 4.69
N GLN A 123 1.48 21.68 5.84
CA GLN A 123 2.84 21.53 6.38
C GLN A 123 3.19 20.07 6.65
N GLY A 124 2.30 19.34 7.34
CA GLY A 124 2.49 17.92 7.64
C GLY A 124 2.61 17.08 6.38
N PHE A 125 1.75 17.35 5.39
CA PHE A 125 1.79 16.72 4.07
C PHE A 125 3.14 16.94 3.39
N SER A 126 3.63 18.19 3.37
CA SER A 126 4.89 18.51 2.71
C SER A 126 6.09 17.79 3.33
N LYS A 127 6.17 17.74 4.67
CA LYS A 127 7.23 16.99 5.37
C LYS A 127 7.10 15.49 5.14
N LEU A 128 5.88 14.97 5.04
CA LEU A 128 5.67 13.56 4.74
C LEU A 128 6.10 13.21 3.31
N MET A 129 5.84 14.08 2.33
CA MET A 129 6.32 13.87 0.95
C MET A 129 7.84 14.01 0.83
N VAL A 130 8.47 14.95 1.56
CA VAL A 130 9.93 14.99 1.69
C VAL A 130 10.46 13.69 2.30
N ARG A 131 9.76 13.14 3.30
CA ARG A 131 10.15 11.86 3.88
C ARG A 131 10.00 10.69 2.89
N VAL A 132 8.97 10.69 2.06
CA VAL A 132 8.81 9.72 0.96
C VAL A 132 9.99 9.82 0.00
N GLU A 133 10.38 11.03 -0.40
CA GLU A 133 11.53 11.30 -1.27
C GLU A 133 12.83 10.74 -0.69
N GLU A 134 13.16 11.10 0.55
CA GLU A 134 14.39 10.65 1.23
C GLU A 134 14.49 9.12 1.30
N VAL A 135 13.40 8.47 1.71
CA VAL A 135 13.35 7.01 1.87
C VAL A 135 13.39 6.32 0.51
N ALA A 136 12.76 6.90 -0.51
CA ALA A 136 12.86 6.41 -1.88
C ALA A 136 14.31 6.50 -2.39
N THR A 137 15.01 7.62 -2.17
CA THR A 137 16.43 7.74 -2.51
C THR A 137 17.29 6.69 -1.80
N GLN A 138 17.06 6.44 -0.51
CA GLN A 138 17.77 5.41 0.24
C GLN A 138 17.50 4.01 -0.33
N ALA A 139 16.24 3.67 -0.62
CA ALA A 139 15.88 2.40 -1.24
C ALA A 139 16.52 2.23 -2.62
N ALA A 140 16.47 3.29 -3.46
CA ALA A 140 17.06 3.29 -4.79
C ALA A 140 18.57 3.04 -4.77
N LYS A 141 19.31 3.59 -3.80
CA LYS A 141 20.75 3.32 -3.63
C LYS A 141 21.03 1.83 -3.45
N PHE A 142 20.28 1.13 -2.59
CA PHE A 142 20.45 -0.32 -2.40
C PHE A 142 20.18 -1.11 -3.68
N PHE A 143 19.13 -0.74 -4.43
CA PHE A 143 18.82 -1.41 -5.69
C PHE A 143 19.85 -1.12 -6.78
N LYS A 144 20.35 0.11 -6.87
CA LYS A 144 21.42 0.47 -7.81
C LYS A 144 22.69 -0.34 -7.55
N THR A 145 23.13 -0.44 -6.30
CA THR A 145 24.28 -1.28 -5.93
C THR A 145 24.03 -2.75 -6.27
N ARG A 146 22.83 -3.25 -6.01
CA ARG A 146 22.47 -4.64 -6.33
C ARG A 146 22.45 -4.93 -7.84
N ILE A 147 21.98 -4.00 -8.65
CA ILE A 147 22.06 -4.08 -10.12
C ILE A 147 23.53 -4.16 -10.55
N GLY A 148 24.41 -3.33 -9.98
CA GLY A 148 25.85 -3.37 -10.25
C GLY A 148 26.52 -4.69 -9.85
N LEU A 149 26.02 -5.37 -8.82
CA LEU A 149 26.48 -6.72 -8.43
C LEU A 149 25.94 -7.84 -9.32
N GLY A 150 25.00 -7.58 -10.22
CA GLY A 150 24.36 -8.58 -11.09
C GLY A 150 23.39 -9.54 -10.37
N GLN A 151 23.14 -9.37 -9.08
CA GLN A 151 22.28 -10.27 -8.31
C GLN A 151 20.79 -9.97 -8.50
N ALA A 152 20.02 -11.00 -8.85
CA ALA A 152 18.57 -10.90 -9.05
C ALA A 152 18.17 -9.67 -9.89
N TRP A 153 18.94 -9.42 -10.96
CA TRP A 153 18.89 -8.23 -11.82
C TRP A 153 17.45 -7.79 -12.14
N VAL A 154 16.60 -8.71 -12.62
CA VAL A 154 15.22 -8.40 -13.04
C VAL A 154 14.42 -7.77 -11.91
N MET A 155 14.47 -8.37 -10.72
CA MET A 155 13.74 -7.86 -9.56
C MET A 155 14.31 -6.51 -9.12
N SER A 156 15.63 -6.39 -9.09
CA SER A 156 16.30 -5.16 -8.68
C SER A 156 15.99 -3.99 -9.61
N VAL A 157 15.94 -4.23 -10.92
CA VAL A 157 15.56 -3.22 -11.94
C VAL A 157 14.09 -2.82 -11.77
N ILE A 158 13.17 -3.76 -11.62
CA ILE A 158 11.74 -3.47 -11.42
C ILE A 158 11.55 -2.65 -10.13
N GLY A 159 12.18 -3.07 -9.03
CA GLY A 159 12.15 -2.34 -7.76
C GLY A 159 12.71 -0.92 -7.90
N TYR A 160 13.87 -0.79 -8.55
CA TYR A 160 14.50 0.51 -8.81
C TYR A 160 13.61 1.43 -9.65
N ALA A 161 12.97 0.92 -10.69
CA ALA A 161 12.10 1.70 -11.57
C ALA A 161 10.88 2.27 -10.82
N VAL A 162 10.18 1.44 -10.04
CA VAL A 162 9.01 1.86 -9.24
C VAL A 162 9.41 2.87 -8.17
N ILE A 163 10.51 2.62 -7.44
CA ILE A 163 11.02 3.57 -6.44
C ILE A 163 11.38 4.92 -7.09
N SER A 164 12.02 4.89 -8.27
CA SER A 164 12.42 6.11 -8.98
C SER A 164 11.22 6.93 -9.46
N ARG A 165 10.15 6.26 -9.90
CA ARG A 165 8.87 6.94 -10.25
C ARG A 165 8.24 7.59 -9.03
N ILE A 166 8.14 6.86 -7.90
CA ILE A 166 7.63 7.41 -6.64
C ILE A 166 8.46 8.61 -6.16
N TRP A 167 9.79 8.52 -6.26
CA TRP A 167 10.69 9.61 -5.92
C TRP A 167 10.39 10.88 -6.74
N MET A 168 10.28 10.76 -8.06
CA MET A 168 9.95 11.89 -8.94
C MET A 168 8.59 12.51 -8.61
N LEU A 169 7.56 11.67 -8.44
CA LEU A 169 6.21 12.09 -8.09
C LEU A 169 6.17 12.81 -6.73
N SER A 170 6.89 12.30 -5.73
CA SER A 170 6.95 12.92 -4.40
C SER A 170 7.56 14.33 -4.44
N ARG A 171 8.63 14.55 -5.22
CA ARG A 171 9.22 15.88 -5.41
C ARG A 171 8.26 16.85 -6.09
N HIS A 172 7.56 16.37 -7.12
CA HIS A 172 6.54 17.17 -7.79
C HIS A 172 5.45 17.59 -6.79
N MET A 173 4.99 16.67 -5.94
CA MET A 173 3.99 17.01 -4.94
C MET A 173 4.47 18.02 -3.91
N VAL A 174 5.71 17.92 -3.43
CA VAL A 174 6.26 18.93 -2.50
C VAL A 174 6.21 20.34 -3.09
N LYS A 175 6.53 20.50 -4.38
CA LYS A 175 6.46 21.81 -5.05
C LYS A 175 5.05 22.35 -5.11
N ARG A 176 4.09 21.54 -5.57
CA ARG A 176 2.67 21.93 -5.63
C ARG A 176 2.15 22.30 -4.24
N CYS A 177 2.53 21.56 -3.20
CA CYS A 177 2.17 21.91 -1.83
C CYS A 177 2.71 23.26 -1.38
N CYS A 178 3.92 23.64 -1.79
CA CYS A 178 4.45 24.96 -1.50
C CYS A 178 3.66 26.05 -2.20
N GLU A 179 3.26 25.84 -3.46
CA GLU A 179 2.39 26.76 -4.19
C GLU A 179 1.02 26.90 -3.52
N TRP A 180 0.34 25.79 -3.20
CA TRP A 180 -0.95 25.83 -2.52
C TRP A 180 -0.87 26.51 -1.16
N TYR A 181 0.15 26.17 -0.36
CA TYR A 181 0.33 26.78 0.96
C TYR A 181 0.54 28.28 0.86
N ASN A 182 1.46 28.73 0.00
CA ASN A 182 1.79 30.15 -0.13
C ASN A 182 0.58 30.95 -0.65
N ASN A 183 -0.17 30.36 -1.60
CA ASN A 183 -1.38 30.97 -2.14
C ASN A 183 -2.50 31.08 -1.08
N VAL A 184 -2.73 30.03 -0.29
CA VAL A 184 -3.73 30.07 0.79
C VAL A 184 -3.30 31.00 1.93
N TYR A 185 -2.01 30.98 2.29
CA TYR A 185 -1.44 31.83 3.35
C TYR A 185 -1.60 33.32 3.04
N TYR A 186 -1.51 33.73 1.77
CA TYR A 186 -1.75 35.12 1.36
C TYR A 186 -3.15 35.65 1.76
N TYR A 187 -4.17 34.80 1.79
CA TYR A 187 -5.53 35.18 2.20
C TYR A 187 -5.77 35.10 3.71
N LEU A 188 -4.85 34.52 4.49
CA LEU A 188 -5.01 34.30 5.92
C LEU A 188 -5.28 35.60 6.70
N ASN A 189 -4.56 36.67 6.36
CA ASN A 189 -4.70 37.97 7.01
C ASN A 189 -5.95 38.74 6.58
N LYS A 190 -6.58 38.35 5.46
CA LYS A 190 -7.80 38.99 4.94
C LYS A 190 -9.07 38.38 5.55
N ILE A 191 -8.95 37.22 6.20
CA ILE A 191 -10.06 36.51 6.83
C ILE A 191 -10.12 36.91 8.31
N PRO A 192 -11.29 37.33 8.82
CA PRO A 192 -11.45 37.72 10.21
C PRO A 192 -11.30 36.52 11.13
N SER A 193 -10.64 36.75 12.26
CA SER A 193 -10.58 35.77 13.35
C SER A 193 -11.86 35.88 14.18
N ILE A 194 -12.63 34.79 14.26
CA ILE A 194 -13.84 34.74 15.09
C ILE A 194 -13.60 33.74 16.22
N GLY A 195 -13.66 34.21 17.46
CA GLY A 195 -13.53 33.36 18.64
C GLY A 195 -12.09 33.10 19.07
N VAL A 196 -11.89 31.99 19.78
CA VAL A 196 -10.60 31.62 20.38
C VAL A 196 -9.60 31.22 19.28
N PRO A 197 -8.34 31.69 19.33
CA PRO A 197 -7.31 31.25 18.40
C PRO A 197 -7.07 29.74 18.54
N TRP A 198 -7.12 29.02 17.42
CA TRP A 198 -6.90 27.57 17.40
C TRP A 198 -5.41 27.23 17.51
N ILE A 199 -4.54 28.06 16.95
CA ILE A 199 -3.09 27.92 17.07
C ILE A 199 -2.62 28.39 18.46
N PRO A 200 -1.76 27.63 19.16
CA PRO A 200 -1.14 28.09 20.41
C PRO A 200 -0.31 29.36 20.19
N ASN A 201 -0.34 30.32 21.12
CA ASN A 201 0.35 31.63 20.99
C ASN A 201 1.85 31.55 20.64
N ASN A 202 2.50 30.43 20.95
CA ASN A 202 3.93 30.21 20.71
C ASN A 202 4.23 29.62 19.32
N TYR A 203 3.21 29.20 18.57
CA TYR A 203 3.38 28.58 17.25
C TYR A 203 3.12 29.62 16.15
N LYS A 204 4.15 29.86 15.33
CA LYS A 204 4.05 30.76 14.18
C LYS A 204 4.05 29.94 12.90
N LEU A 205 3.04 30.17 12.06
CA LEU A 205 3.00 29.62 10.71
C LEU A 205 4.13 30.23 9.87
N PRO A 206 4.90 29.42 9.11
CA PRO A 206 5.90 29.96 8.21
C PRO A 206 5.21 30.75 7.10
N SER A 207 5.78 31.89 6.75
CA SER A 207 5.23 32.74 5.68
C SER A 207 5.47 32.17 4.28
N ASN A 208 6.52 31.36 4.13
CA ASN A 208 6.84 30.66 2.90
C ASN A 208 7.23 29.21 3.21
N LEU A 209 6.48 28.26 2.65
CA LEU A 209 6.72 26.85 2.91
C LEU A 209 8.03 26.35 2.30
N THR A 210 8.45 26.90 1.16
CA THR A 210 9.68 26.53 0.46
C THR A 210 10.91 26.76 1.36
N VAL A 211 10.97 27.93 1.99
CA VAL A 211 12.05 28.31 2.90
C VAL A 211 12.01 27.45 4.18
N TRP A 212 10.82 27.13 4.66
CA TRP A 212 10.63 26.32 5.86
C TRP A 212 11.00 24.84 5.67
N ILE A 213 10.74 24.27 4.49
CA ILE A 213 11.12 22.90 4.17
C ILE A 213 12.65 22.78 4.07
N ALA A 214 13.30 23.79 3.48
CA ALA A 214 14.76 23.92 3.35
C ALA A 214 15.44 22.72 2.68
N VAL A 215 14.87 22.21 1.58
CA VAL A 215 15.49 21.16 0.76
C VAL A 215 16.14 21.76 -0.49
N PRO A 216 17.37 21.35 -0.86
CA PRO A 216 18.15 22.00 -1.91
C PRO A 216 17.53 21.85 -3.30
N TRP A 217 16.84 20.74 -3.54
CA TRP A 217 16.27 20.40 -4.85
C TRP A 217 14.92 21.08 -5.14
N ILE A 218 14.38 21.88 -4.22
CA ILE A 218 13.04 22.47 -4.39
C ILE A 218 12.99 23.50 -5.52
N THR A 219 14.11 24.15 -5.81
CA THR A 219 14.28 25.14 -6.89
C THR A 219 14.67 24.51 -8.23
N GLU A 220 15.12 23.25 -8.25
CA GLU A 220 15.51 22.55 -9.48
C GLU A 220 14.29 22.25 -10.35
N GLU A 221 14.27 22.63 -11.63
CA GLU A 221 13.15 22.29 -12.52
C GLU A 221 12.95 20.77 -12.62
N ILE A 222 11.72 20.31 -12.38
CA ILE A 222 11.36 18.90 -12.56
C ILE A 222 10.89 18.76 -13.99
N LYS A 223 11.55 17.91 -14.78
CA LYS A 223 11.11 17.55 -16.14
C LYS A 223 9.65 17.05 -16.07
N SER A 224 8.84 17.46 -17.05
CA SER A 224 7.39 17.26 -17.05
C SER A 224 6.98 15.87 -16.55
N VAL A 225 6.20 15.86 -15.47
CA VAL A 225 5.63 14.64 -14.91
C VAL A 225 4.34 14.35 -15.67
N PRO A 226 4.17 13.17 -16.28
CA PRO A 226 2.88 12.78 -16.81
C PRO A 226 1.91 12.66 -15.63
N MET A 227 0.93 13.55 -15.54
CA MET A 227 -0.11 13.52 -14.50
C MET A 227 -1.39 12.81 -14.96
N HIS A 228 -1.55 12.61 -16.28
CA HIS A 228 -2.64 11.83 -16.85
C HIS A 228 -2.12 11.01 -18.03
N GLU A 229 -2.21 9.69 -17.93
CA GLU A 229 -2.15 8.82 -19.10
C GLU A 229 -3.50 8.92 -19.84
N LYS A 230 -3.66 9.95 -20.67
CA LYS A 230 -4.67 9.92 -21.74
C LYS A 230 -4.08 9.10 -22.89
N GLY A 231 -4.20 7.77 -22.83
CA GLY A 231 -3.81 6.95 -23.98
C GLY A 231 -3.58 5.47 -23.68
N ALA A 232 -4.34 4.66 -24.43
CA ALA A 232 -4.28 3.20 -24.58
C ALA A 232 -4.69 2.34 -23.37
N GLU A 233 -5.56 1.37 -23.65
CA GLU A 233 -5.89 0.26 -22.77
C GLU A 233 -4.62 -0.49 -22.38
N THR A 234 -4.03 -0.12 -21.26
CA THR A 234 -2.85 -0.78 -20.72
C THR A 234 -3.28 -1.79 -19.66
N ILE A 235 -2.50 -2.85 -19.50
CA ILE A 235 -2.69 -3.90 -18.48
C ILE A 235 -2.84 -3.33 -17.05
N PHE A 236 -2.38 -2.10 -16.81
CA PHE A 236 -2.52 -1.39 -15.54
C PHE A 236 -3.95 -0.92 -15.23
N ASN A 237 -4.85 -0.88 -16.22
CA ASN A 237 -6.29 -0.69 -16.00
C ASN A 237 -6.92 -1.85 -15.20
N LEU A 238 -6.27 -3.02 -15.17
CA LEU A 238 -6.68 -4.15 -14.32
C LEU A 238 -6.33 -3.93 -12.83
N ILE A 239 -5.56 -2.90 -12.50
CA ILE A 239 -5.14 -2.58 -11.12
C ILE A 239 -6.08 -1.55 -10.49
N THR A 240 -6.74 -0.72 -11.30
CA THR A 240 -7.81 0.16 -10.84
C THR A 240 -9.01 -0.68 -10.40
N PRO A 241 -9.53 -0.50 -9.16
CA PRO A 241 -10.81 -1.09 -8.81
C PRO A 241 -11.86 -0.48 -9.75
N GLN A 242 -12.37 -1.26 -10.69
CA GLN A 242 -13.59 -0.90 -11.39
C GLN A 242 -14.68 -0.80 -10.32
N ASN A 243 -15.46 0.29 -10.33
CA ASN A 243 -16.74 0.29 -9.64
C ASN A 243 -17.54 -0.86 -10.25
N ASP A 244 -17.89 -1.86 -9.45
CA ASP A 244 -18.51 -3.13 -9.85
C ASP A 244 -19.91 -2.97 -10.54
N ASP A 245 -20.32 -1.74 -10.86
CA ASP A 245 -21.63 -1.38 -11.42
C ASP A 245 -21.61 -0.98 -12.90
N ALA A 246 -20.44 -0.94 -13.55
CA ALA A 246 -20.36 -0.71 -15.00
C ALA A 246 -20.14 -2.05 -15.73
N GLU A 247 -21.23 -2.63 -16.24
CA GLU A 247 -21.21 -3.74 -17.18
C GLU A 247 -20.44 -3.33 -18.44
N VAL A 248 -19.20 -3.80 -18.57
CA VAL A 248 -18.54 -3.91 -19.88
C VAL A 248 -18.75 -5.34 -20.33
N ASP A 249 -19.66 -5.53 -21.27
CA ASP A 249 -19.79 -6.77 -22.03
C ASP A 249 -18.47 -7.02 -22.77
N LEU A 250 -17.62 -7.84 -22.17
CA LEU A 250 -16.53 -8.50 -22.89
C LEU A 250 -17.15 -9.56 -23.80
N ILE A 251 -17.60 -9.12 -24.96
CA ILE A 251 -17.82 -10.00 -26.11
C ILE A 251 -16.45 -10.54 -26.49
N PHE A 252 -16.16 -11.77 -26.07
CA PHE A 252 -15.10 -12.55 -26.68
C PHE A 252 -15.66 -13.05 -28.02
N ASP A 253 -15.24 -12.43 -29.12
CA ASP A 253 -15.44 -13.01 -30.45
C ASP A 253 -14.61 -14.30 -30.53
N VAL A 254 -15.30 -15.44 -30.60
CA VAL A 254 -14.73 -16.80 -30.62
C VAL A 254 -14.57 -17.27 -32.07
N ASP A 255 -13.98 -16.43 -32.94
CA ASP A 255 -13.76 -16.80 -34.35
C ASP A 255 -12.27 -16.95 -34.72
N ASP A 256 -11.33 -16.68 -33.79
CA ASP A 256 -9.89 -16.68 -34.11
C ASP A 256 -9.11 -17.93 -33.65
N LEU A 257 -9.80 -19.05 -33.38
CA LEU A 257 -9.17 -20.31 -32.92
C LEU A 257 -9.10 -21.44 -33.96
N ASP A 258 -9.63 -21.25 -35.18
CA ASP A 258 -9.73 -22.34 -36.18
C ASP A 258 -8.71 -22.26 -37.35
N GLN A 259 -7.68 -21.41 -37.29
CA GLN A 259 -6.61 -21.37 -38.30
C GLN A 259 -5.25 -21.94 -37.88
N ILE A 260 -5.18 -22.83 -36.89
CA ILE A 260 -3.96 -23.61 -36.62
C ILE A 260 -4.05 -24.97 -37.31
N ALA A 261 -3.82 -24.98 -38.63
CA ALA A 261 -3.53 -26.18 -39.39
C ALA A 261 -2.01 -26.44 -39.45
N LYS A 262 -1.57 -27.33 -38.55
CA LYS A 262 -0.46 -28.33 -38.63
C LYS A 262 1.00 -27.88 -38.93
N PRO A 263 1.99 -28.69 -38.46
CA PRO A 263 3.38 -28.27 -38.28
C PRO A 263 4.26 -28.63 -39.47
N THR A 264 5.19 -27.75 -39.84
CA THR A 264 6.28 -28.08 -40.76
C THR A 264 7.61 -27.64 -40.15
N ASN A 265 8.50 -28.61 -39.99
CA ASN A 265 9.92 -28.43 -39.71
C ASN A 265 10.54 -27.36 -40.62
N CYS A 266 11.44 -26.53 -40.09
CA CYS A 266 12.71 -26.22 -40.75
C CYS A 266 13.67 -25.48 -39.81
N LEU A 267 14.81 -26.13 -39.58
CA LEU A 267 16.09 -25.51 -39.23
C LEU A 267 16.44 -24.44 -40.28
N HIS A 268 16.85 -23.25 -39.85
CA HIS A 268 18.07 -22.64 -40.40
C HIS A 268 18.62 -21.55 -39.49
N ALA A 269 19.88 -21.73 -39.13
CA ALA A 269 20.74 -20.67 -38.60
C ALA A 269 21.25 -19.81 -39.77
N THR A 270 21.27 -18.50 -39.60
CA THR A 270 22.07 -17.55 -40.42
C THR A 270 22.35 -16.35 -39.53
N MET A 271 23.52 -16.32 -38.87
CA MET A 271 24.68 -15.51 -39.26
C MET A 271 24.33 -14.21 -39.99
N PHE A 272 24.53 -13.08 -39.32
CA PHE A 272 25.11 -11.89 -39.96
C PHE A 272 26.02 -11.16 -38.97
N ASN A 273 27.33 -11.35 -39.19
CA ASN A 273 28.40 -10.50 -38.70
C ASN A 273 28.33 -9.14 -39.40
N LYS A 274 28.56 -8.05 -38.66
CA LYS A 274 29.18 -6.85 -39.24
C LYS A 274 30.12 -6.19 -38.23
N ARG A 275 31.41 -6.24 -38.56
CA ARG A 275 32.53 -5.53 -37.95
C ARG A 275 32.44 -4.04 -38.22
N ILE A 276 32.80 -3.20 -37.23
CA ILE A 276 33.47 -1.89 -37.35
C ILE A 276 34.24 -1.72 -36.01
N ASP A 277 35.51 -2.10 -35.98
CA ASP A 277 36.73 -1.25 -36.06
C ASP A 277 37.11 -0.53 -34.76
N GLU A 278 38.21 -1.01 -34.19
CA GLU A 278 39.06 -0.38 -33.19
C GLU A 278 39.92 0.71 -33.85
N ARG A 279 39.95 1.92 -33.27
CA ARG A 279 41.14 2.78 -33.24
C ARG A 279 41.00 3.85 -32.14
N ALA A 280 41.80 3.64 -31.10
CA ALA A 280 42.56 4.59 -30.29
C ALA A 280 42.01 6.00 -30.04
N VAL A 281 41.72 6.31 -28.77
CA VAL A 281 42.34 7.44 -28.05
C VAL A 281 42.66 6.99 -26.63
N HIS A 282 43.95 6.97 -26.30
CA HIS A 282 44.46 6.92 -24.95
C HIS A 282 44.20 8.26 -24.26
N GLU A 283 43.51 8.24 -23.12
CA GLU A 283 43.71 9.26 -22.08
C GLU A 283 43.82 8.55 -20.72
N GLU A 284 45.05 8.55 -20.22
CA GLU A 284 45.39 8.16 -18.85
C GLU A 284 44.78 9.19 -17.89
N ILE A 285 43.84 8.77 -17.05
CA ILE A 285 43.53 9.47 -15.81
C ILE A 285 44.04 8.60 -14.67
N LYS A 286 45.22 8.98 -14.16
CA LYS A 286 45.74 8.56 -12.86
C LYS A 286 44.75 8.97 -11.77
N ILE A 287 44.20 7.99 -11.05
CA ILE A 287 43.61 8.22 -9.73
C ILE A 287 44.34 7.32 -8.75
N ASP A 288 45.32 7.91 -8.08
CA ASP A 288 45.85 7.43 -6.81
C ASP A 288 44.77 7.58 -5.74
N HIS A 289 44.19 6.47 -5.30
CA HIS A 289 43.64 6.35 -3.97
C HIS A 289 43.95 4.96 -3.42
N SER A 290 45.01 4.91 -2.62
CA SER A 290 45.26 3.89 -1.62
C SER A 290 44.07 3.77 -0.67
N LEU A 291 43.21 2.78 -0.88
CA LEU A 291 42.30 2.29 0.14
C LEU A 291 42.67 0.84 0.41
N SER A 292 43.41 0.67 1.49
CA SER A 292 43.64 -0.60 2.18
C SER A 292 42.29 -1.29 2.44
N LEU A 293 41.88 -2.19 1.55
CA LEU A 293 40.89 -3.21 1.86
C LEU A 293 41.54 -4.16 2.87
N MET A 294 41.26 -3.96 4.15
CA MET A 294 41.40 -5.03 5.12
C MET A 294 40.28 -6.02 4.82
N ASP A 295 40.66 -7.20 4.34
CA ASP A 295 39.81 -8.37 4.20
C ASP A 295 39.26 -8.78 5.58
N ASP A 296 38.07 -8.28 5.95
CA ASP A 296 37.25 -8.91 6.98
C ASP A 296 36.43 -10.04 6.36
N ILE A 297 37.16 -11.06 5.90
CA ILE A 297 36.59 -12.38 5.71
C ILE A 297 36.59 -13.00 7.10
N GLY A 298 35.46 -12.86 7.80
CA GLY A 298 35.29 -13.39 9.15
C GLY A 298 35.85 -14.82 9.28
N LYS A 299 36.62 -15.06 10.34
CA LYS A 299 37.31 -16.35 10.54
C LYS A 299 36.28 -17.49 10.63
N PRO A 300 36.49 -18.61 9.93
CA PRO A 300 35.66 -19.80 10.09
C PRO A 300 35.74 -20.26 11.55
N ILE A 301 34.59 -20.27 12.23
CA ILE A 301 34.47 -20.77 13.60
C ILE A 301 34.31 -22.28 13.50
N ASP A 302 35.23 -23.01 14.13
CA ASP A 302 35.14 -24.46 14.28
C ASP A 302 33.87 -24.83 15.08
N ARG A 303 33.14 -25.85 14.62
CA ARG A 303 31.85 -26.26 15.18
C ARG A 303 31.98 -26.71 16.63
N HIS A 304 33.14 -27.26 17.00
CA HIS A 304 33.44 -27.67 18.37
C HIS A 304 33.62 -26.49 19.34
N ALA A 305 34.04 -25.31 18.85
CA ALA A 305 34.14 -24.12 19.67
C ALA A 305 32.76 -23.63 20.15
N PHE A 306 31.72 -23.80 19.32
CA PHE A 306 30.35 -23.38 19.64
C PHE A 306 29.69 -24.26 20.73
N GLU A 307 30.00 -25.55 20.75
CA GLU A 307 29.48 -26.48 21.77
C GLU A 307 30.12 -26.23 23.16
N SER A 308 31.39 -25.81 23.19
CA SER A 308 32.09 -25.51 24.45
C SER A 308 31.56 -24.27 25.18
N VAL A 309 30.97 -23.31 24.46
CA VAL A 309 30.36 -22.10 25.04
C VAL A 309 28.99 -22.42 25.65
N CYS A 310 28.20 -23.29 25.02
CA CYS A 310 26.89 -23.70 25.53
C CYS A 310 26.96 -24.61 26.78
N ILE A 311 28.12 -25.21 27.06
CA ILE A 311 28.30 -26.10 28.22
C ILE A 311 28.76 -25.34 29.48
N LYS A 312 29.42 -24.18 29.32
CA LYS A 312 29.93 -23.40 30.47
C LYS A 312 28.84 -22.62 31.23
N ASP A 313 27.69 -22.37 30.61
CA ASP A 313 26.56 -21.68 31.26
C ASP A 313 25.67 -22.59 32.14
N LYS A 314 25.96 -23.90 32.22
CA LYS A 314 25.20 -24.84 33.07
C LYS A 314 25.83 -25.16 34.42
N ASN A 315 27.10 -24.80 34.65
CA ASN A 315 27.85 -25.23 35.84
C ASN A 315 28.23 -24.11 36.82
N THR A 316 27.67 -22.90 36.68
CA THR A 316 27.95 -21.80 37.62
C THR A 316 26.66 -21.31 38.28
N LEU A 317 26.07 -22.14 39.15
CA LEU A 317 25.00 -21.73 40.07
C LEU A 317 24.87 -22.77 41.19
N GLU A 318 25.82 -22.77 42.14
CA GLU A 318 25.57 -23.24 43.51
C GLU A 318 26.70 -22.79 44.48
N SER A 319 26.28 -22.38 45.69
CA SER A 319 27.04 -21.77 46.83
C SER A 319 27.39 -20.27 46.68
N ASN A 320 27.04 -19.34 47.57
CA ASN A 320 26.34 -19.35 48.87
C ASN A 320 25.85 -17.89 49.22
N PRO A 321 25.14 -17.66 50.35
CA PRO A 321 24.09 -16.63 50.47
C PRO A 321 24.44 -15.42 51.35
N MET A 322 23.69 -14.31 51.22
CA MET A 322 22.94 -13.64 52.31
C MET A 322 22.34 -12.28 51.90
N LYS A 323 21.01 -12.15 52.17
CA LYS A 323 20.26 -10.97 52.66
C LYS A 323 20.25 -9.70 51.78
N SER A 324 19.14 -9.01 51.51
CA SER A 324 17.77 -9.03 52.05
C SER A 324 16.86 -8.08 51.24
N VAL A 325 15.54 -8.29 51.34
CA VAL A 325 14.49 -7.24 51.30
C VAL A 325 14.12 -6.66 49.91
N ASN A 326 13.08 -7.19 49.26
CA ASN A 326 11.70 -6.68 49.42
C ASN A 326 10.65 -7.40 48.54
N LYS A 327 9.49 -7.63 49.17
CA LYS A 327 8.25 -8.19 48.62
C LYS A 327 7.58 -7.20 47.67
N THR A 328 7.02 -7.69 46.55
CA THR A 328 5.61 -7.47 46.13
C THR A 328 5.32 -8.08 44.75
N LYS A 329 4.09 -8.56 44.56
CA LYS A 329 3.44 -9.04 43.31
C LYS A 329 3.65 -10.52 42.91
N LYS A 330 3.13 -11.42 43.74
CA LYS A 330 2.59 -12.73 43.32
C LYS A 330 1.13 -12.88 43.84
N ILE A 331 0.22 -12.11 43.25
CA ILE A 331 -1.23 -12.35 43.31
C ILE A 331 -1.77 -11.95 41.94
N LEU A 332 -1.71 -12.87 40.95
CA LEU A 332 -2.59 -12.92 39.75
C LEU A 332 -2.14 -14.08 38.85
N LYS A 333 -2.13 -15.32 39.35
CA LYS A 333 -1.95 -16.53 38.52
C LYS A 333 -2.45 -17.77 39.26
N LYS A 334 -3.67 -17.69 39.80
CA LYS A 334 -4.37 -18.83 40.42
C LYS A 334 -5.88 -18.72 40.23
N GLN A 335 -6.31 -18.40 39.00
CA GLN A 335 -7.70 -18.46 38.55
C GLN A 335 -7.67 -18.63 37.02
N LYS A 336 -7.50 -19.88 36.55
CA LYS A 336 -7.83 -20.38 35.19
C LYS A 336 -7.50 -21.87 35.02
N ARG A 337 -7.55 -22.64 36.10
CA ARG A 337 -7.50 -24.12 36.10
C ARG A 337 -8.65 -24.64 36.93
N SER A 338 -9.86 -24.40 36.44
CA SER A 338 -11.11 -25.00 36.94
C SER A 338 -12.19 -24.69 35.92
N LEU A 339 -12.22 -25.45 34.82
CA LEU A 339 -13.35 -25.65 33.89
C LEU A 339 -12.86 -26.59 32.76
N VAL A 340 -12.25 -27.71 33.16
CA VAL A 340 -12.00 -28.89 32.31
C VAL A 340 -12.53 -30.08 33.10
N SER A 341 -13.86 -30.15 33.24
CA SER A 341 -14.59 -31.30 33.76
C SER A 341 -16.09 -31.02 33.60
N LYS A 342 -16.62 -31.23 32.39
CA LYS A 342 -18.04 -31.48 32.07
C LYS A 342 -18.24 -31.32 30.56
N LYS A 343 -17.98 -32.40 29.81
CA LYS A 343 -18.75 -32.84 28.62
C LYS A 343 -18.12 -34.12 28.05
N GLU A 344 -17.98 -35.12 28.90
CA GLU A 344 -18.00 -36.52 28.49
C GLU A 344 -19.38 -37.05 28.90
N LYS A 345 -20.26 -37.18 27.92
CA LYS A 345 -21.50 -37.98 27.90
C LYS A 345 -22.32 -37.48 26.72
N THR A 346 -22.14 -38.13 25.57
CA THR A 346 -23.16 -38.62 24.63
C THR A 346 -22.40 -39.07 23.38
N ILE A 347 -21.65 -40.16 23.50
CA ILE A 347 -21.24 -41.00 22.37
C ILE A 347 -21.82 -42.36 22.69
N GLN A 348 -23.01 -42.64 22.15
CA GLN A 348 -23.53 -43.97 21.88
C GLN A 348 -24.87 -43.78 21.20
N ILE A 349 -24.89 -44.04 19.88
CA ILE A 349 -25.92 -44.68 19.04
C ILE A 349 -25.62 -44.28 17.58
N MET A 350 -25.80 -45.23 16.66
CA MET A 350 -25.54 -45.24 15.20
C MET A 350 -24.10 -45.68 14.86
N LYS A 351 -23.81 -46.99 14.93
CA LYS A 351 -24.06 -48.04 13.92
C LYS A 351 -23.43 -47.72 12.56
N GLU A 352 -22.72 -48.73 12.05
CA GLU A 352 -22.16 -48.85 10.71
C GLU A 352 -23.01 -48.15 9.67
N ASP A 353 -22.43 -47.15 9.02
CA ASP A 353 -22.82 -46.76 7.67
C ASP A 353 -21.55 -46.26 6.99
N THR A 354 -21.21 -46.90 5.88
CA THR A 354 -20.27 -46.38 4.89
C THR A 354 -20.41 -44.86 4.72
N PRO A 355 -19.31 -44.09 4.59
CA PRO A 355 -19.39 -42.65 4.41
C PRO A 355 -20.41 -42.35 3.32
N PRO A 356 -21.41 -41.49 3.57
CA PRO A 356 -22.51 -41.29 2.64
C PRO A 356 -21.90 -40.85 1.31
N LYS A 357 -21.98 -41.73 0.29
CA LYS A 357 -21.58 -41.40 -1.08
C LYS A 357 -22.30 -40.11 -1.42
N ILE A 358 -21.53 -39.10 -1.81
CA ILE A 358 -22.08 -37.81 -2.16
C ILE A 358 -23.02 -38.04 -3.32
N LYS A 359 -24.30 -37.74 -3.08
CA LYS A 359 -25.27 -37.64 -4.16
C LYS A 359 -24.78 -36.55 -5.11
N GLU A 360 -24.72 -36.87 -6.40
CA GLU A 360 -24.44 -35.86 -7.43
C GLU A 360 -25.38 -34.66 -7.21
N ILE A 361 -24.83 -33.46 -7.24
CA ILE A 361 -25.62 -32.23 -7.09
C ILE A 361 -26.26 -32.00 -8.45
N VAL A 362 -27.51 -32.43 -8.60
CA VAL A 362 -28.28 -32.30 -9.84
C VAL A 362 -29.11 -31.01 -9.80
N THR A 363 -29.57 -30.60 -8.61
CA THR A 363 -30.46 -29.45 -8.46
C THR A 363 -29.88 -28.35 -7.57
N GLU A 364 -30.40 -27.12 -7.73
CA GLU A 364 -30.05 -25.97 -6.89
C GLU A 364 -30.40 -26.20 -5.41
N THR A 365 -31.49 -26.93 -5.15
CA THR A 365 -31.91 -27.32 -3.80
C THR A 365 -30.89 -28.22 -3.12
N ASP A 366 -30.27 -29.14 -3.86
CA ASP A 366 -29.21 -30.02 -3.33
C ASP A 366 -27.98 -29.22 -2.89
N LEU A 367 -27.62 -28.18 -3.65
CA LEU A 367 -26.50 -27.29 -3.33
C LEU A 367 -26.77 -26.46 -2.06
N ILE A 368 -28.00 -25.97 -1.90
CA ILE A 368 -28.40 -25.21 -0.70
C ILE A 368 -28.34 -26.10 0.55
N ASP A 369 -28.81 -27.34 0.45
CA ASP A 369 -28.77 -28.27 1.57
C ASP A 369 -27.35 -28.72 1.92
N TYR A 370 -26.47 -28.82 0.92
CA TYR A 370 -25.04 -29.04 1.15
C TYR A 370 -24.39 -27.88 1.92
N LEU A 371 -24.77 -26.63 1.61
CA LEU A 371 -24.26 -25.43 2.25
C LEU A 371 -24.77 -25.20 3.68
N LYS A 372 -25.87 -25.84 4.09
CA LYS A 372 -26.42 -25.76 5.45
C LYS A 372 -25.61 -26.56 6.47
N ARG A 373 -24.75 -27.49 6.03
CA ARG A 373 -23.90 -28.27 6.93
C ARG A 373 -22.81 -27.39 7.55
N ASP A 374 -22.43 -27.71 8.79
CA ASP A 374 -21.40 -26.98 9.54
C ASP A 374 -19.99 -27.56 9.35
N SER A 375 -19.91 -28.82 8.92
CA SER A 375 -18.66 -29.52 8.63
C SER A 375 -18.88 -30.62 7.60
N TYR A 376 -17.81 -31.02 6.92
CA TYR A 376 -17.80 -32.16 6.01
C TYR A 376 -16.70 -33.16 6.40
N PRO A 377 -16.99 -34.48 6.50
CA PRO A 377 -15.98 -35.48 6.80
C PRO A 377 -14.84 -35.45 5.78
N GLY A 378 -13.58 -35.40 6.24
CA GLY A 378 -12.40 -35.40 5.36
C GLY A 378 -11.85 -34.01 4.99
N LEU A 379 -12.54 -32.93 5.35
CA LEU A 379 -12.06 -31.55 5.16
C LEU A 379 -11.84 -30.87 6.51
N ASP A 380 -10.69 -30.19 6.67
CA ASP A 380 -10.47 -29.37 7.86
C ASP A 380 -11.41 -28.13 7.85
N LYS A 381 -11.53 -27.44 8.99
CA LYS A 381 -12.45 -26.29 9.12
C LYS A 381 -12.12 -25.14 8.18
N LEU A 382 -10.84 -24.93 7.85
CA LEU A 382 -10.41 -23.85 6.97
C LEU A 382 -10.69 -24.20 5.51
N GLN A 383 -10.33 -25.41 5.08
CA GLN A 383 -10.61 -25.98 3.78
C GLN A 383 -12.12 -26.01 3.51
N TYR A 384 -12.92 -26.44 4.49
CA TYR A 384 -14.37 -26.44 4.38
C TYR A 384 -14.93 -25.03 4.22
N ASN A 385 -14.40 -24.03 4.92
CA ASN A 385 -14.83 -22.63 4.77
C ASN A 385 -14.47 -22.05 3.40
N ILE A 386 -13.27 -22.36 2.87
CA ILE A 386 -12.84 -21.97 1.53
C ILE A 386 -13.78 -22.60 0.49
N PHE A 387 -14.03 -23.90 0.62
CA PHE A 387 -14.93 -24.66 -0.24
C PHE A 387 -16.37 -24.11 -0.21
N LYS A 388 -16.90 -23.84 0.99
CA LYS A 388 -18.23 -23.24 1.20
C LYS A 388 -18.35 -21.85 0.56
N LYS A 389 -17.29 -21.04 0.61
CA LYS A 389 -17.25 -19.73 -0.05
C LYS A 389 -17.30 -19.87 -1.57
N THR A 390 -16.54 -20.80 -2.14
CA THR A 390 -16.56 -21.09 -3.58
C THR A 390 -17.94 -21.53 -4.04
N LEU A 391 -18.57 -22.48 -3.34
CA LEU A 391 -19.93 -22.95 -3.67
C LEU A 391 -20.99 -21.85 -3.58
N ARG A 392 -20.90 -20.95 -2.60
CA ARG A 392 -21.80 -19.78 -2.50
C ARG A 392 -21.69 -18.84 -3.69
N MET A 393 -20.48 -18.61 -4.22
CA MET A 393 -20.31 -17.81 -5.42
C MET A 393 -20.99 -18.43 -6.64
N TYR A 394 -20.87 -19.76 -6.81
CA TYR A 394 -21.55 -20.46 -7.89
C TYR A 394 -23.08 -20.46 -7.73
N LEU A 395 -23.59 -20.59 -6.51
CA LEU A 395 -25.02 -20.47 -6.23
C LEU A 395 -25.57 -19.09 -6.63
N ILE A 396 -24.84 -18.01 -6.32
CA ILE A 396 -25.23 -16.65 -6.72
C ILE A 396 -25.26 -16.53 -8.25
N ARG A 397 -24.27 -17.10 -8.96
CA ARG A 397 -24.23 -17.12 -10.43
C ARG A 397 -25.37 -17.91 -11.04
N ILE A 398 -25.77 -19.03 -10.43
CA ILE A 398 -26.93 -19.82 -10.88
C ILE A 398 -28.23 -19.02 -10.68
N LYS A 399 -28.39 -18.33 -9.55
CA LYS A 399 -29.57 -17.50 -9.27
C LYS A 399 -29.70 -16.27 -10.16
N LYS A 400 -28.57 -15.73 -10.66
CA LYS A 400 -28.55 -14.59 -11.59
C LYS A 400 -28.82 -15.03 -13.04
N CYS A 401 -28.75 -16.32 -13.36
CA CYS A 401 -29.11 -16.81 -14.69
C CYS A 401 -30.63 -16.78 -14.88
N GLU A 402 -31.10 -16.08 -15.91
CA GLU A 402 -32.50 -16.09 -16.32
C GLU A 402 -32.94 -17.50 -16.76
N ARG A 403 -34.24 -17.81 -16.64
CA ARG A 403 -34.80 -19.13 -16.99
C ARG A 403 -34.59 -19.53 -18.46
N SER A 404 -34.23 -18.61 -19.34
CA SER A 404 -33.97 -18.84 -20.77
C SER A 404 -32.60 -19.50 -21.04
N ASP A 405 -31.69 -19.52 -20.06
CA ASP A 405 -30.27 -19.84 -20.24
C ASP A 405 -29.87 -21.22 -19.67
N GLU A 406 -30.73 -22.22 -19.91
CA GLU A 406 -30.63 -23.57 -19.30
C GLU A 406 -29.28 -24.26 -19.57
N LYS A 407 -28.70 -24.05 -20.77
CA LYS A 407 -27.38 -24.58 -21.14
C LYS A 407 -26.26 -24.04 -20.24
N LYS A 408 -26.35 -22.78 -19.80
CA LYS A 408 -25.37 -22.14 -18.92
C LYS A 408 -25.51 -22.64 -17.49
N ARG A 409 -26.75 -22.88 -17.04
CA ARG A 409 -27.05 -23.48 -15.74
C ARG A 409 -26.50 -24.90 -15.62
N ILE A 410 -26.70 -25.73 -16.64
CA ILE A 410 -26.17 -27.11 -16.70
C ILE A 410 -24.63 -27.11 -16.62
N ARG A 411 -23.95 -26.20 -17.33
CA ARG A 411 -22.47 -26.08 -17.27
C ARG A 411 -21.97 -25.64 -15.89
N LEU A 412 -22.70 -24.77 -15.19
CA LEU A 412 -22.32 -24.35 -13.84
C LEU A 412 -22.47 -25.50 -12.85
N LEU A 413 -23.53 -26.30 -12.97
CA LEU A 413 -23.75 -27.48 -12.13
C LEU A 413 -22.71 -28.58 -12.39
N SER A 414 -22.34 -28.84 -13.65
CA SER A 414 -21.27 -29.82 -13.95
C SER A 414 -19.92 -29.40 -13.35
N ARG A 415 -19.62 -28.09 -13.39
CA ARG A 415 -18.39 -27.54 -12.78
C ARG A 415 -18.40 -27.61 -11.26
N ILE A 416 -19.55 -27.42 -10.63
CA ILE A 416 -19.71 -27.65 -9.18
C ILE A 416 -19.43 -29.11 -8.86
N ASN A 417 -19.99 -30.07 -9.60
CA ASN A 417 -19.74 -31.49 -9.38
C ASN A 417 -18.25 -31.84 -9.53
N GLN A 418 -17.56 -31.27 -10.51
CA GLN A 418 -16.12 -31.45 -10.67
C GLN A 418 -15.32 -30.90 -9.47
N ILE A 419 -15.68 -29.72 -8.96
CA ILE A 419 -15.03 -29.12 -7.78
C ILE A 419 -15.26 -29.96 -6.52
N VAL A 420 -16.47 -30.49 -6.36
CA VAL A 420 -16.83 -31.39 -5.25
C VAL A 420 -15.97 -32.66 -5.32
N GLN A 421 -15.89 -33.32 -6.48
CA GLN A 421 -15.09 -34.53 -6.65
C GLN A 421 -13.59 -34.32 -6.41
N VAL A 422 -13.03 -33.19 -6.87
CA VAL A 422 -11.60 -32.87 -6.68
C VAL A 422 -11.26 -32.52 -5.23
N SER A 423 -12.20 -31.98 -4.46
CA SER A 423 -11.93 -31.56 -3.07
C SER A 423 -12.05 -32.69 -2.05
N LEU A 424 -12.40 -33.89 -2.50
CA LEU A 424 -12.75 -35.04 -1.66
C LEU A 424 -11.95 -36.29 -1.96
N ASN A 425 -11.23 -36.30 -3.09
CA ASN A 425 -10.11 -37.19 -3.35
C ASN A 425 -8.83 -36.50 -2.86
#